data_AF-A0A943CYT1-F1
#
_entry.id   AF-A0A943CYT1-F1
#
_cell.length_a   1.000
_cell.length_b   1.000
_cell.length_c   1.000
_cell.angle_alpha   90.00
_cell.angle_beta   90.00
_cell.angle_gamma   90.00
#
_symmetry.space_group_name_H-M   'P 1'
#
loop_
_entity.id
_entity.type
_entity.pdbx_description
1 polymer ?
#
loop_
_entity_poly.entity_id
_entity_poly.type
_entity_poly.pdbx_seq_one_letter_code
_entity_poly.pdbx_strand_id
1 'polypeptide(L)'
;MNTKNNDIRSFDGFILTIALIPLFWILGIKFFIFHLVSLVLFVNVIINKKRNNSKMKYNKLHYILLFFILAYSLSIILNFNMEDIKRIIASVYNLSYWVMGLLTMISLYNIDIKIKDINFISNSIKLVLLFQVLLLIVGVCLWIFGIKNLQISSLIGAFLNSNIDLLQDSISTKFYISQWDSGKEVLRFIGVSIYPTACALIVGVMMVYSCINIKSNKFRIFIICASYILVLATRSRTVIVALPLSIFIILAVFYFNDIKQLITKNKKIALAIFMLFVIGLFTIVFRYGIIDKFIFGREGSNNARMQIYKETINIFLQNKFIGSGYKIYLPNLNVPIGSHSTYLSILMKTGVIGFTIFVSFIVLLWKSWINKIKVFKNEKNTELKLLHICTGITMLLYSIWFITEDIDAPQIACLLFFINASIINGLDKLRLECKKNDYSKINICFVGSSGGHLTHLMQLKPWWKDKKRFWVTFNKADAISQLTDEKTYWCYYPTNRNIKNLFRNTLLAIRVLAIEKPDLIVSSGAAPAIPYYYLGKFIGCKLVYIEVYDRIDSPTVTGKIVYPLCDKFIVQWDEQLNYYKNAENFGGLF
;
A
#
# COMPACT_ATOMS: atom_id res chain seq x y z
N MET A 1 20.99 -3.11 -28.31
CA MET A 1 20.01 -2.02 -28.17
C MET A 1 19.60 -1.90 -26.71
N ASN A 2 20.03 -0.82 -26.05
CA ASN A 2 19.82 -0.54 -24.63
C ASN A 2 18.39 -0.08 -24.34
N THR A 3 17.56 -0.93 -23.73
CA THR A 3 16.29 -0.53 -23.12
C THR A 3 16.55 0.18 -21.79
N LYS A 4 17.00 1.44 -21.84
CA LYS A 4 17.02 2.32 -20.66
C LYS A 4 15.58 2.60 -20.21
N ASN A 5 15.20 2.01 -19.07
CA ASN A 5 14.45 2.60 -17.96
C ASN A 5 13.47 3.78 -18.26
N ASN A 6 12.54 3.61 -19.19
CA ASN A 6 11.45 4.58 -19.41
C ASN A 6 10.16 4.25 -18.65
N ASP A 7 10.17 3.26 -17.75
CA ASP A 7 9.00 2.87 -16.94
C ASP A 7 8.80 3.74 -15.68
N ILE A 8 9.70 4.67 -15.39
CA ILE A 8 9.79 5.35 -14.08
C ILE A 8 8.96 6.65 -14.02
N ARG A 9 8.71 7.35 -15.13
CA ARG A 9 8.20 8.74 -15.07
C ARG A 9 6.71 8.90 -14.71
N SER A 10 5.85 7.90 -14.98
CA SER A 10 4.39 8.09 -14.81
C SER A 10 3.93 7.97 -13.35
N PHE A 11 4.59 7.12 -12.55
CA PHE A 11 4.21 6.93 -11.15
C PHE A 11 4.77 8.02 -10.25
N ASP A 12 5.99 8.50 -10.53
CA ASP A 12 6.59 9.63 -9.82
C ASP A 12 5.70 10.88 -9.92
N GLY A 13 5.14 11.15 -11.11
CA GLY A 13 4.19 12.26 -11.32
C GLY A 13 2.89 12.12 -10.53
N PHE A 14 2.32 10.91 -10.43
CA PHE A 14 1.13 10.66 -9.62
C PHE A 14 1.41 10.83 -8.13
N ILE A 15 2.55 10.35 -7.65
CA ILE A 15 2.89 10.48 -6.23
C ILE A 15 3.15 11.94 -5.84
N LEU A 16 3.76 12.72 -6.74
CA LEU A 16 3.98 14.15 -6.55
C LEU A 16 2.68 14.90 -6.24
N THR A 17 1.54 14.42 -6.75
CA THR A 17 0.23 15.07 -6.54
C THR A 17 -0.20 15.09 -5.07
N ILE A 18 0.20 14.09 -4.27
CA ILE A 18 -0.06 14.09 -2.83
C ILE A 18 0.76 15.19 -2.15
N ALA A 19 2.04 15.33 -2.50
CA ALA A 19 2.91 16.39 -1.97
C ALA A 19 2.43 17.79 -2.37
N LEU A 20 1.79 17.92 -3.53
CA LEU A 20 1.30 19.17 -4.09
C LEU A 20 -0.14 19.54 -3.65
N ILE A 21 -0.79 18.76 -2.79
CA ILE A 21 -2.12 19.10 -2.24
C ILE A 21 -2.18 20.54 -1.68
N PRO A 22 -1.19 21.03 -0.89
CA PRO A 22 -1.16 22.41 -0.43
C PRO A 22 -1.18 23.42 -1.58
N LEU A 23 -0.39 23.17 -2.63
CA LEU A 23 -0.33 24.04 -3.81
C LEU A 23 -1.67 24.06 -4.55
N PHE A 24 -2.29 22.90 -4.76
CA PHE A 24 -3.59 22.81 -5.44
C PHE A 24 -4.71 23.49 -4.64
N TRP A 25 -4.62 23.45 -3.31
CA TRP A 25 -5.53 24.17 -2.42
C TRP A 25 -5.34 25.69 -2.53
N ILE A 26 -4.10 26.19 -2.52
CA ILE A 26 -3.79 27.63 -2.72
C ILE A 26 -4.26 28.12 -4.10
N LEU A 27 -4.02 27.32 -5.14
CA LEU A 27 -4.40 27.67 -6.51
C LEU A 27 -5.92 27.65 -6.74
N GLY A 28 -6.67 26.88 -5.96
CA GLY A 28 -8.13 26.74 -6.14
C GLY A 28 -8.53 25.78 -7.25
N ILE A 29 -7.69 24.79 -7.56
CA ILE A 29 -7.95 23.81 -8.64
C ILE A 29 -8.42 22.44 -8.14
N LYS A 30 -8.68 22.32 -6.83
CA LYS A 30 -9.01 21.03 -6.21
C LYS A 30 -10.20 20.33 -6.90
N PHE A 31 -11.21 21.09 -7.37
CA PHE A 31 -12.43 20.55 -7.99
C PHE A 31 -12.19 19.61 -9.18
N PHE A 32 -11.10 19.75 -9.95
CA PHE A 32 -10.83 18.86 -11.09
C PHE A 32 -9.43 18.24 -11.09
N ILE A 33 -8.47 18.78 -10.33
CA ILE A 33 -7.07 18.34 -10.42
C ILE A 33 -6.91 16.84 -10.15
N PHE A 34 -7.66 16.28 -9.20
CA PHE A 34 -7.59 14.85 -8.88
C PHE A 34 -8.14 13.97 -10.02
N HIS A 35 -9.21 14.42 -10.70
CA HIS A 35 -9.73 13.77 -11.89
C HIS A 35 -8.70 13.77 -13.02
N LEU A 36 -8.08 14.94 -13.26
CA LEU A 36 -7.06 15.12 -14.28
C LEU A 36 -5.85 14.21 -14.01
N VAL A 37 -5.39 14.15 -12.77
CA VAL A 37 -4.27 13.30 -12.34
C VAL A 37 -4.55 11.83 -12.58
N SER A 38 -5.74 11.34 -12.19
CA SER A 38 -6.14 9.95 -12.42
C SER A 38 -6.24 9.62 -13.91
N LEU A 39 -6.76 10.55 -14.72
CA LEU A 39 -6.84 10.40 -16.17
C LEU A 39 -5.46 10.35 -16.82
N VAL A 40 -4.57 11.29 -16.49
CA VAL A 40 -3.19 11.34 -17.00
C VAL A 40 -2.44 10.07 -16.63
N LEU A 41 -2.57 9.59 -15.39
CA LEU A 41 -1.97 8.33 -14.97
C LEU A 41 -2.49 7.17 -15.82
N PHE A 42 -3.80 7.08 -16.04
CA PHE A 42 -4.40 6.01 -16.84
C PHE A 42 -3.95 6.03 -18.31
N VAL A 43 -3.96 7.20 -18.94
CA VAL A 43 -3.49 7.39 -20.32
C VAL A 43 -2.01 7.01 -20.44
N ASN A 44 -1.17 7.42 -19.49
CA ASN A 44 0.25 7.05 -19.47
C ASN A 44 0.46 5.54 -19.38
N VAL A 45 -0.33 4.86 -18.54
CA VAL A 45 -0.27 3.39 -18.43
C VAL A 45 -0.68 2.73 -19.76
N ILE A 46 -1.73 3.20 -20.41
CA ILE A 46 -2.16 2.70 -21.73
C ILE A 46 -1.04 2.86 -22.76
N ILE A 47 -0.46 4.06 -22.87
CA ILE A 47 0.63 4.35 -23.81
C ILE A 47 1.82 3.42 -23.54
N ASN A 48 2.21 3.25 -22.27
CA ASN A 48 3.34 2.39 -21.93
C ASN A 48 3.06 0.91 -22.24
N LYS A 49 1.84 0.43 -21.96
CA LYS A 49 1.43 -0.94 -22.29
C LYS A 49 1.45 -1.19 -23.80
N LYS A 50 0.94 -0.24 -24.60
CA LYS A 50 0.98 -0.29 -26.07
C LYS A 50 2.43 -0.28 -26.59
N ARG A 51 3.29 0.60 -26.06
CA ARG A 51 4.71 0.68 -26.44
C ARG A 51 5.45 -0.63 -26.17
N ASN A 52 5.11 -1.31 -25.08
CA ASN A 52 5.74 -2.56 -24.67
C ASN A 52 5.01 -3.82 -25.22
N ASN A 53 4.08 -3.67 -26.17
CA ASN A 53 3.25 -4.76 -26.72
C ASN A 53 2.62 -5.67 -25.63
N SER A 54 2.17 -5.06 -24.54
CA SER A 54 1.62 -5.77 -23.38
C SER A 54 0.16 -5.39 -23.14
N LYS A 55 -0.67 -6.36 -22.73
CA LYS A 55 -2.10 -6.11 -22.44
C LYS A 55 -2.29 -5.49 -21.06
N MET A 56 -3.34 -4.67 -20.94
CA MET A 56 -3.84 -4.19 -19.65
C MET A 56 -4.37 -5.34 -18.82
N LYS A 57 -4.05 -5.35 -17.53
CA LYS A 57 -4.52 -6.34 -16.56
C LYS A 57 -5.65 -5.77 -15.73
N TYR A 58 -6.66 -6.59 -15.44
CA TYR A 58 -7.81 -6.23 -14.63
C TYR A 58 -8.09 -7.32 -13.61
N ASN A 59 -8.72 -6.96 -12.49
CA ASN A 59 -9.12 -7.91 -11.46
C ASN A 59 -10.64 -7.79 -11.18
N LYS A 60 -11.16 -8.66 -10.31
CA LYS A 60 -12.59 -8.67 -9.94
C LYS A 60 -13.08 -7.34 -9.36
N LEU A 61 -12.25 -6.64 -8.58
CA LEU A 61 -12.62 -5.34 -7.98
C LEU A 61 -12.86 -4.26 -9.05
N HIS A 62 -12.06 -4.23 -10.12
CA HIS A 62 -12.25 -3.28 -11.21
C HIS A 62 -13.58 -3.50 -11.92
N TYR A 63 -13.94 -4.76 -12.21
CA TYR A 63 -15.20 -5.08 -12.86
C TYR A 63 -16.41 -4.72 -11.99
N ILE A 64 -16.37 -5.02 -10.70
CA ILE A 64 -17.48 -4.68 -9.78
C ILE A 64 -17.65 -3.17 -9.67
N LEU A 65 -16.56 -2.42 -9.57
CA LEU A 65 -16.60 -0.97 -9.55
C LEU A 65 -17.11 -0.38 -10.87
N LEU A 66 -16.76 -0.98 -12.02
CA LEU A 66 -17.31 -0.62 -13.32
C LEU A 66 -18.83 -0.88 -13.37
N PHE A 67 -19.30 -2.04 -12.90
CA PHE A 67 -20.73 -2.35 -12.84
C PHE A 67 -21.48 -1.38 -11.91
N PHE A 68 -20.86 -0.95 -10.80
CA PHE A 68 -21.43 0.08 -9.94
C PHE A 68 -21.59 1.42 -10.68
N ILE A 69 -20.55 1.85 -11.39
CA ILE A 69 -20.58 3.08 -12.20
C ILE A 69 -21.68 3.00 -13.26
N LEU A 70 -21.81 1.86 -13.94
CA LEU A 70 -22.87 1.65 -14.94
C LEU A 70 -24.27 1.70 -14.32
N ALA A 71 -24.47 1.04 -13.17
CA ALA A 71 -25.75 1.07 -12.47
C ALA A 71 -26.12 2.49 -12.01
N TYR A 72 -25.15 3.24 -11.49
CA TYR A 72 -25.37 4.63 -11.08
C TYR A 72 -25.63 5.54 -12.29
N SER A 73 -24.90 5.36 -13.40
CA SER A 73 -25.14 6.09 -14.64
C SER A 73 -26.54 5.83 -15.19
N LEU A 74 -26.96 4.57 -15.22
CA LEU A 74 -28.29 4.17 -15.67
C LEU A 74 -29.38 4.80 -14.80
N SER A 75 -29.18 4.85 -13.48
CA SER A 75 -30.12 5.50 -12.57
C SER A 75 -30.26 7.00 -12.83
N ILE A 76 -29.16 7.71 -13.11
CA ILE A 76 -29.20 9.13 -13.50
C ILE A 76 -29.98 9.31 -14.80
N ILE A 77 -29.72 8.47 -15.81
CA ILE A 77 -30.34 8.59 -17.14
C ILE A 77 -31.86 8.33 -17.06
N LEU A 78 -32.27 7.27 -16.35
CA LEU A 78 -33.69 6.88 -16.27
C LEU A 78 -34.54 7.84 -15.44
N ASN A 79 -33.94 8.58 -14.51
CA ASN A 79 -34.64 9.56 -13.68
C ASN A 79 -34.34 11.00 -14.11
N PHE A 80 -33.84 11.23 -15.33
CA PHE A 80 -33.49 12.57 -15.79
C PHE A 80 -34.73 13.47 -15.85
N ASN A 81 -34.68 14.61 -15.17
CA ASN A 81 -35.70 15.67 -15.21
C ASN A 81 -35.04 17.05 -15.33
N MET A 82 -35.48 17.85 -16.31
CA MET A 82 -34.96 19.19 -16.57
C MET A 82 -35.19 20.16 -15.40
N GLU A 83 -36.27 19.98 -14.64
CA GLU A 83 -36.56 20.83 -13.47
C GLU A 83 -35.48 20.70 -12.38
N ASP A 84 -34.82 19.54 -12.31
CA ASP A 84 -33.79 19.20 -11.32
C ASP A 84 -32.35 19.28 -11.85
N ILE A 85 -32.12 20.00 -12.95
CA ILE A 85 -30.84 19.96 -13.68
C ILE A 85 -29.61 20.23 -12.80
N LYS A 86 -29.71 21.15 -11.83
CA LYS A 86 -28.60 21.45 -10.88
C LYS A 86 -28.22 20.23 -10.04
N ARG A 87 -29.20 19.42 -9.61
CA ARG A 87 -28.97 18.21 -8.81
C ARG A 87 -28.46 17.06 -9.66
N ILE A 88 -28.90 16.97 -10.91
CA ILE A 88 -28.37 16.01 -11.88
C ILE A 88 -26.89 16.30 -12.15
N ILE A 89 -26.52 17.57 -12.41
CA ILE A 89 -25.12 17.98 -12.60
C ILE A 89 -24.28 17.60 -11.36
N ALA A 90 -24.78 17.87 -10.16
CA ALA A 90 -24.09 17.47 -8.93
C ALA A 90 -23.95 15.93 -8.81
N SER A 91 -24.94 15.16 -9.25
CA SER A 91 -24.88 13.69 -9.23
C SER A 91 -23.90 13.14 -10.27
N VAL A 92 -23.84 13.73 -11.46
CA VAL A 92 -22.84 13.40 -12.50
C VAL A 92 -21.42 13.70 -12.00
N TYR A 93 -21.25 14.81 -11.28
CA TYR A 93 -19.98 15.12 -10.63
C TYR A 93 -19.64 14.13 -9.52
N ASN A 94 -20.60 13.69 -8.69
CA ASN A 94 -20.35 12.63 -7.72
C ASN A 94 -19.99 11.29 -8.40
N LEU A 95 -20.67 10.94 -9.50
CA LEU A 95 -20.35 9.78 -10.33
C LEU A 95 -18.91 9.86 -10.87
N SER A 96 -18.42 11.03 -11.25
CA SER A 96 -17.05 11.19 -11.76
C SER A 96 -15.98 10.83 -10.72
N TYR A 97 -16.28 10.88 -9.43
CA TYR A 97 -15.34 10.46 -8.37
C TYR A 97 -15.15 8.95 -8.38
N TRP A 98 -16.22 8.19 -8.68
CA TRP A 98 -16.15 6.74 -8.85
C TRP A 98 -15.38 6.36 -10.11
N VAL A 99 -15.57 7.11 -11.21
CA VAL A 99 -14.78 6.96 -12.43
C VAL A 99 -13.29 7.25 -12.16
N MET A 100 -12.98 8.36 -11.51
CA MET A 100 -11.63 8.71 -11.04
C MET A 100 -11.02 7.57 -10.20
N GLY A 101 -11.81 7.00 -9.29
CA GLY A 101 -11.44 5.85 -8.48
C GLY A 101 -11.08 4.62 -9.31
N LEU A 102 -11.93 4.24 -10.25
CA LEU A 102 -11.71 3.11 -11.16
C LEU A 102 -10.44 3.29 -12.00
N LEU A 103 -10.26 4.46 -12.61
CA LEU A 103 -9.07 4.78 -13.39
C LEU A 103 -7.80 4.69 -12.54
N THR A 104 -7.85 5.21 -11.32
CA THR A 104 -6.73 5.14 -10.36
C THR A 104 -6.40 3.70 -10.02
N MET A 105 -7.41 2.88 -9.67
CA MET A 105 -7.22 1.47 -9.32
C MET A 105 -6.61 0.66 -10.46
N ILE A 106 -7.16 0.79 -11.68
CA ILE A 106 -6.65 0.09 -12.86
C ILE A 106 -5.20 0.49 -13.13
N SER A 107 -4.89 1.79 -13.05
CA SER A 107 -3.56 2.31 -13.32
C SER A 107 -2.53 1.75 -12.33
N LEU A 108 -2.81 1.85 -11.03
CA LEU A 108 -1.91 1.39 -9.97
C LEU A 108 -1.71 -0.14 -10.01
N TYR A 109 -2.73 -0.90 -10.42
CA TYR A 109 -2.59 -2.35 -10.60
C TYR A 109 -1.64 -2.74 -11.74
N ASN A 110 -1.53 -1.88 -12.76
CA ASN A 110 -0.72 -2.13 -13.96
C ASN A 110 0.71 -1.60 -13.87
N ILE A 111 1.05 -0.86 -12.80
CA ILE A 111 2.38 -0.32 -12.51
C ILE A 111 3.10 -1.24 -11.51
N ASP A 112 4.43 -1.37 -11.64
CA ASP A 112 5.29 -2.04 -10.67
C ASP A 112 5.66 -1.05 -9.56
N ILE A 113 4.86 -1.05 -8.49
CA ILE A 113 5.04 -0.21 -7.31
C ILE A 113 6.12 -0.83 -6.43
N LYS A 114 7.13 -0.04 -6.05
CA LYS A 114 8.22 -0.44 -5.16
C LYS A 114 8.01 0.10 -3.76
N ILE A 115 8.69 -0.52 -2.77
CA ILE A 115 8.66 -0.03 -1.39
C ILE A 115 9.20 1.41 -1.26
N LYS A 116 10.17 1.79 -2.08
CA LYS A 116 10.69 3.17 -2.13
C LYS A 116 9.60 4.19 -2.47
N ASP A 117 8.61 3.79 -3.27
CA ASP A 117 7.54 4.66 -3.72
C ASP A 117 6.50 4.84 -2.60
N ILE A 118 6.22 3.77 -1.86
CA ILE A 118 5.43 3.82 -0.61
C ILE A 118 6.12 4.76 0.42
N ASN A 119 7.44 4.68 0.52
CA ASN A 119 8.23 5.53 1.40
C ASN A 119 8.17 7.01 0.97
N PHE A 120 8.17 7.28 -0.33
CA PHE A 120 7.96 8.63 -0.85
C PHE A 120 6.54 9.14 -0.58
N ILE A 121 5.50 8.31 -0.78
CA ILE A 121 4.11 8.65 -0.42
C ILE A 121 4.03 9.01 1.07
N SER A 122 4.62 8.18 1.94
CA SER A 122 4.65 8.41 3.39
C SER A 122 5.32 9.75 3.73
N ASN A 123 6.42 10.11 3.06
CA ASN A 123 7.09 11.40 3.26
C ASN A 123 6.26 12.58 2.75
N SER A 124 5.62 12.43 1.59
CA SER A 124 4.72 13.45 1.02
C SER A 124 3.56 13.74 1.97
N ILE A 125 2.96 12.70 2.55
CA ILE A 125 1.88 12.83 3.53
C ILE A 125 2.33 13.59 4.78
N LYS A 126 3.54 13.33 5.30
CA LYS A 126 4.10 14.07 6.45
C LYS A 126 4.18 15.56 6.14
N LEU A 127 4.61 15.94 4.94
CA LEU A 127 4.68 17.34 4.52
C LEU A 127 3.29 17.99 4.52
N VAL A 128 2.28 17.31 3.98
CA VAL A 128 0.90 17.81 4.00
C VAL A 128 0.35 17.94 5.42
N LEU A 129 0.66 17.00 6.32
CA LEU A 129 0.28 17.07 7.73
C LEU A 129 0.93 18.28 8.42
N LEU A 130 2.22 18.51 8.22
CA LEU A 130 2.93 19.67 8.78
C LEU A 130 2.36 20.99 8.25
N PHE A 131 1.99 21.04 6.96
CA PHE A 131 1.30 22.21 6.39
C PHE A 131 -0.06 22.45 7.07
N GLN A 132 -0.83 21.40 7.35
CA GLN A 132 -2.09 21.55 8.11
C GLN A 132 -1.86 22.02 9.55
N VAL A 133 -0.79 21.58 10.22
CA VAL A 133 -0.39 22.11 11.54
C VAL A 133 -0.11 23.61 11.46
N LEU A 134 0.61 24.06 10.43
CA LEU A 134 0.85 25.48 10.20
C LEU A 134 -0.47 26.24 10.00
N LEU A 135 -1.39 25.73 9.18
CA LEU A 135 -2.73 26.34 9.00
C LEU A 135 -3.52 26.42 10.31
N LEU A 136 -3.42 25.40 11.18
CA LEU A 136 -4.09 25.44 12.47
C LEU A 136 -3.49 26.53 13.36
N ILE A 137 -2.16 26.65 13.44
CA ILE A 137 -1.49 27.69 14.22
C ILE A 137 -1.93 29.07 13.73
N VAL A 138 -1.89 29.31 12.42
CA VAL A 138 -2.37 30.57 11.81
C VAL A 138 -3.84 30.81 12.17
N GLY A 139 -4.70 29.80 12.07
CA GLY A 139 -6.13 29.91 12.37
C GLY A 139 -6.39 30.26 13.84
N VAL A 140 -5.64 29.65 14.76
CA VAL A 140 -5.72 29.96 16.20
C VAL A 140 -5.22 31.38 16.48
N CYS A 141 -4.12 31.82 15.86
CA CYS A 141 -3.64 33.19 15.99
C CYS A 141 -4.69 34.20 15.52
N LEU A 142 -5.23 34.03 14.31
CA LEU A 142 -6.28 34.89 13.76
C LEU A 142 -7.53 34.92 14.66
N TRP A 143 -7.92 33.77 15.21
CA TRP A 143 -9.02 33.67 16.16
C TRP A 143 -8.78 34.47 17.44
N ILE A 144 -7.56 34.40 18.00
CA ILE A 144 -7.17 35.19 19.19
C ILE A 144 -7.25 36.70 18.89
N PHE A 145 -6.91 37.12 17.67
CA PHE A 145 -7.06 38.50 17.21
C PHE A 145 -8.50 38.88 16.81
N GLY A 146 -9.49 38.03 17.06
CA GLY A 146 -10.92 38.31 16.83
C GLY A 146 -11.41 38.08 15.40
N ILE A 147 -10.57 37.58 14.50
CA ILE A 147 -10.97 37.26 13.11
C ILE A 147 -11.67 35.90 13.09
N LYS A 148 -13.01 35.93 13.18
CA LYS A 148 -13.84 34.72 13.36
C LYS A 148 -14.16 33.96 12.08
N ASN A 149 -14.30 34.68 10.96
CA ASN A 149 -14.63 34.11 9.66
C ASN A 149 -13.75 34.75 8.58
N LEU A 150 -12.63 34.09 8.26
CA LEU A 150 -11.77 34.50 7.16
C LEU A 150 -12.08 33.66 5.91
N GLN A 151 -12.38 34.33 4.81
CA GLN A 151 -12.60 33.72 3.51
C GLN A 151 -11.52 34.25 2.56
N ILE A 152 -10.69 33.34 2.04
CA ILE A 152 -9.55 33.68 1.19
C ILE A 152 -9.89 33.27 -0.23
N SER A 153 -9.90 34.24 -1.16
CA SER A 153 -9.94 33.91 -2.59
C SER A 153 -8.68 33.11 -2.95
N SER A 154 -8.88 31.93 -3.51
CA SER A 154 -7.80 31.18 -4.16
C SER A 154 -7.22 32.00 -5.31
N LEU A 155 -6.02 31.64 -5.77
CA LEU A 155 -5.36 32.40 -6.83
C LEU A 155 -6.23 32.47 -8.10
N ILE A 156 -6.86 31.37 -8.51
CA ILE A 156 -7.80 31.37 -9.64
C ILE A 156 -9.11 32.04 -9.27
N GLY A 157 -9.60 31.87 -8.05
CA GLY A 157 -10.82 32.53 -7.59
C GLY A 157 -10.72 34.05 -7.54
N ALA A 158 -9.51 34.60 -7.37
CA ALA A 158 -9.26 36.03 -7.47
C ALA A 158 -9.41 36.55 -8.92
N PHE A 159 -9.20 35.70 -9.93
CA PHE A 159 -9.39 36.03 -11.34
C PHE A 159 -10.79 35.68 -11.86
N LEU A 160 -11.41 34.62 -11.32
CA LEU A 160 -12.73 34.15 -11.73
C LEU A 160 -13.82 34.74 -10.84
N ASN A 161 -14.52 35.76 -11.35
CA ASN A 161 -15.70 36.34 -10.71
C ASN A 161 -16.95 35.48 -11.02
N SER A 162 -16.92 34.19 -10.67
CA SER A 162 -17.99 33.24 -11.03
C SER A 162 -18.85 32.85 -9.84
N ASN A 163 -20.17 33.02 -9.95
CA ASN A 163 -21.18 32.55 -8.99
C ASN A 163 -21.59 31.08 -9.22
N ILE A 164 -20.68 30.23 -9.68
CA ILE A 164 -20.98 28.82 -9.94
C ILE A 164 -20.85 28.04 -8.63
N ASP A 165 -21.99 27.59 -8.09
CA ASP A 165 -22.07 26.85 -6.81
C ASP A 165 -21.05 25.70 -6.69
N LEU A 166 -20.81 24.97 -7.78
CA LEU A 166 -19.88 23.83 -7.82
C LEU A 166 -18.40 24.23 -7.64
N LEU A 167 -18.05 25.47 -8.00
CA LEU A 167 -16.68 25.98 -7.90
C LEU A 167 -16.42 26.76 -6.62
N GLN A 168 -17.47 27.10 -5.86
CA GLN A 168 -17.39 28.03 -4.73
C GLN A 168 -16.35 27.61 -3.68
N ASP A 169 -16.31 26.32 -3.33
CA ASP A 169 -15.37 25.78 -2.34
C ASP A 169 -13.91 25.79 -2.82
N SER A 170 -13.68 25.91 -4.13
CA SER A 170 -12.36 25.98 -4.75
C SER A 170 -11.92 27.41 -5.01
N ILE A 171 -12.85 28.27 -5.41
CA ILE A 171 -12.65 29.70 -5.63
C ILE A 171 -12.40 30.43 -4.31
N SER A 172 -13.16 30.07 -3.28
CA SER A 172 -13.10 30.68 -1.96
C SER A 172 -12.75 29.61 -0.92
N THR A 173 -11.56 29.74 -0.33
CA THR A 173 -11.04 28.77 0.63
C THR A 173 -11.20 29.25 2.06
N LYS A 174 -11.60 28.32 2.93
CA LYS A 174 -11.64 28.48 4.39
C LYS A 174 -10.85 27.33 4.99
N PHE A 175 -9.95 27.63 5.93
CA PHE A 175 -9.20 26.61 6.67
C PHE A 175 -9.63 26.52 8.15
N TYR A 176 -10.46 27.46 8.60
CA TYR A 176 -11.24 27.36 9.84
C TYR A 176 -12.57 28.10 9.68
N ILE A 177 -13.54 27.78 10.53
CA ILE A 177 -14.82 28.47 10.64
C ILE A 177 -15.17 28.72 12.10
N SER A 178 -16.00 29.74 12.32
CA SER A 178 -16.72 29.90 13.57
C SER A 178 -17.98 29.03 13.61
N GLN A 179 -18.22 28.37 14.75
CA GLN A 179 -19.49 27.72 15.03
C GLN A 179 -19.90 27.95 16.50
N TRP A 180 -21.19 28.16 16.74
CA TRP A 180 -21.76 28.18 18.09
C TRP A 180 -21.89 26.75 18.65
N ASP A 181 -21.37 26.55 19.85
CA ASP A 181 -21.41 25.27 20.57
C ASP A 181 -21.62 25.54 22.07
N SER A 182 -22.76 25.09 22.62
CA SER A 182 -23.12 25.29 24.04
C SER A 182 -23.06 26.75 24.52
N GLY A 183 -23.59 27.68 23.72
CA GLY A 183 -23.66 29.12 24.07
C GLY A 183 -22.33 29.87 23.97
N LYS A 184 -21.27 29.25 23.44
CA LYS A 184 -20.00 29.91 23.12
C LYS A 184 -19.66 29.73 21.66
N GLU A 185 -19.08 30.76 21.09
CA GLU A 185 -18.54 30.72 19.74
C GLU A 185 -17.16 30.02 19.76
N VAL A 186 -16.98 29.04 18.90
CA VAL A 186 -15.78 28.20 18.91
C VAL A 186 -15.18 27.99 17.52
N LEU A 187 -13.85 27.93 17.45
CA LEU A 187 -13.13 27.62 16.22
C LEU A 187 -13.31 26.15 15.82
N ARG A 188 -13.63 25.90 14.55
CA ARG A 188 -13.54 24.55 13.95
C ARG A 188 -12.58 24.56 12.79
N PHE A 189 -11.59 23.69 12.87
CA PHE A 189 -10.58 23.54 11.83
C PHE A 189 -11.12 22.76 10.62
N ILE A 190 -10.82 23.25 9.42
CA ILE A 190 -11.15 22.64 8.11
C ILE A 190 -9.88 22.25 7.35
N GLY A 191 -8.76 22.95 7.60
CA GLY A 191 -7.50 22.71 6.91
C GLY A 191 -7.64 22.83 5.40
N VAL A 192 -7.13 21.84 4.67
CA VAL A 192 -7.21 21.78 3.19
C VAL A 192 -8.50 21.09 2.68
N SER A 193 -9.39 20.69 3.58
CA SER A 193 -10.64 20.00 3.25
C SER A 193 -11.75 20.97 2.86
N ILE A 194 -12.95 20.44 2.62
CA ILE A 194 -14.16 21.21 2.32
C ILE A 194 -14.92 21.53 3.62
N TYR A 195 -14.89 20.65 4.61
CA TYR A 195 -15.57 20.81 5.90
C TYR A 195 -14.85 20.06 7.03
N PRO A 196 -15.12 20.39 8.32
CA PRO A 196 -14.32 19.88 9.45
C PRO A 196 -14.33 18.35 9.56
N THR A 197 -15.47 17.70 9.34
CA THR A 197 -15.58 16.26 9.46
C THR A 197 -14.75 15.54 8.40
N ALA A 198 -14.73 16.02 7.15
CA ALA A 198 -13.83 15.51 6.12
C ALA A 198 -12.36 15.76 6.43
N CYS A 199 -12.02 16.93 7.00
CA CYS A 199 -10.66 17.20 7.47
C CYS A 199 -10.20 16.15 8.48
N ALA A 200 -11.06 15.79 9.43
CA ALA A 200 -10.74 14.80 10.44
C ALA A 200 -10.41 13.43 9.83
N LEU A 201 -11.21 12.96 8.87
CA LEU A 201 -10.94 11.69 8.18
C LEU A 201 -9.62 11.74 7.41
N ILE A 202 -9.41 12.80 6.61
CA ILE A 202 -8.21 12.96 5.78
C ILE A 202 -6.96 12.95 6.68
N VAL A 203 -6.96 13.73 7.76
CA VAL A 203 -5.87 13.74 8.74
C VAL A 203 -5.68 12.37 9.38
N GLY A 204 -6.76 11.68 9.75
CA GLY A 204 -6.69 10.33 10.32
C GLY A 204 -6.04 9.32 9.37
N VAL A 205 -6.45 9.29 8.11
CA VAL A 205 -5.85 8.41 7.08
C VAL A 205 -4.39 8.78 6.82
N MET A 206 -4.09 10.08 6.71
CA MET A 206 -2.73 10.58 6.53
C MET A 206 -1.82 10.22 7.72
N MET A 207 -2.31 10.35 8.95
CA MET A 207 -1.59 9.97 10.16
C MET A 207 -1.17 8.50 10.12
N VAL A 208 -2.08 7.60 9.75
CA VAL A 208 -1.82 6.16 9.66
C VAL A 208 -0.67 5.88 8.68
N TYR A 209 -0.74 6.43 7.46
CA TYR A 209 0.28 6.22 6.42
C TYR A 209 1.62 6.94 6.69
N SER A 210 1.60 8.06 7.42
CA SER A 210 2.81 8.81 7.78
C SER A 210 3.76 7.98 8.65
N CYS A 211 3.25 7.00 9.39
CA CYS A 211 4.03 6.22 10.34
C CYS A 211 4.95 5.16 9.68
N ILE A 212 4.67 4.74 8.44
CA ILE A 212 5.31 3.59 7.78
C ILE A 212 6.85 3.71 7.72
N ASN A 213 7.36 4.89 7.34
CA ASN A 213 8.79 5.13 7.14
C ASN A 213 9.33 6.20 8.11
N ILE A 214 9.01 6.10 9.40
CA ILE A 214 9.63 6.94 10.43
C ILE A 214 10.61 6.09 11.24
N LYS A 215 11.91 6.41 11.17
CA LYS A 215 12.94 5.74 11.97
C LYS A 215 13.00 6.23 13.42
N SER A 216 12.83 7.53 13.64
CA SER A 216 12.90 8.15 14.98
C SER A 216 11.59 7.99 15.74
N ASN A 217 11.62 7.28 16.88
CA ASN A 217 10.44 7.14 17.75
C ASN A 217 9.91 8.49 18.26
N LYS A 218 10.81 9.44 18.59
CA LYS A 218 10.42 10.80 19.01
C LYS A 218 9.64 11.53 17.91
N PHE A 219 10.14 11.47 16.67
CA PHE A 219 9.47 12.10 15.54
C PHE A 219 8.14 11.42 15.20
N ARG A 220 8.05 10.09 15.37
CA ARG A 220 6.78 9.35 15.19
C ARG A 220 5.72 9.81 16.17
N ILE A 221 6.07 9.90 17.46
CA ILE A 221 5.18 10.40 18.51
C ILE A 221 4.74 11.84 18.18
N PHE A 222 5.69 12.71 17.80
CA PHE A 222 5.38 14.08 17.40
C PHE A 222 4.32 14.14 16.28
N ILE A 223 4.50 13.38 15.19
CA ILE A 223 3.55 13.35 14.07
C ILE A 223 2.17 12.83 14.51
N ILE A 224 2.13 11.78 15.34
CA ILE A 224 0.87 11.24 15.88
C ILE A 224 0.16 12.30 16.75
N CYS A 225 0.87 12.94 17.67
CA CYS A 225 0.31 13.98 18.54
C CYS A 225 -0.18 15.19 17.74
N ALA A 226 0.62 15.67 16.78
CA ALA A 226 0.25 16.78 15.90
C ALA A 226 -1.01 16.45 15.08
N SER A 227 -1.09 15.24 14.52
CA SER A 227 -2.27 14.78 13.79
C SER A 227 -3.49 14.64 14.69
N TYR A 228 -3.32 14.18 15.93
CA TYR A 228 -4.39 14.09 16.90
C TYR A 228 -4.94 15.48 17.28
N ILE A 229 -4.06 16.46 17.49
CA ILE A 229 -4.44 17.85 17.74
C ILE A 229 -5.25 18.42 16.57
N LEU A 230 -4.81 18.18 15.33
CA LEU A 230 -5.55 18.57 14.13
C LEU A 230 -6.97 18.00 14.12
N VAL A 231 -7.13 16.70 14.43
CA VAL A 231 -8.46 16.08 14.49
C VAL A 231 -9.31 16.65 15.62
N LEU A 232 -8.76 16.86 16.81
CA LEU A 232 -9.49 17.49 17.91
C LEU A 232 -9.96 18.89 17.54
N ALA A 233 -9.13 19.67 16.84
CA ALA A 233 -9.46 21.01 16.38
C ALA A 233 -10.63 21.05 15.38
N THR A 234 -10.91 19.95 14.66
CA THR A 234 -12.11 19.85 13.81
C THR A 234 -13.41 19.75 14.61
N ARG A 235 -13.32 19.36 15.88
CA ARG A 235 -14.45 19.00 16.75
C ARG A 235 -15.42 17.98 16.09
N SER A 236 -14.88 17.09 15.25
CA SER A 236 -15.68 16.09 14.54
C SER A 236 -15.95 14.86 15.41
N ARG A 237 -17.22 14.62 15.70
CA ARG A 237 -17.65 13.55 16.62
C ARG A 237 -17.35 12.15 16.13
N THR A 238 -17.55 11.91 14.84
CA THR A 238 -17.45 10.60 14.19
C THR A 238 -16.01 10.09 14.18
N VAL A 239 -15.05 10.98 13.93
CA VAL A 239 -13.65 10.61 13.77
C VAL A 239 -12.92 10.58 15.12
N ILE A 240 -13.29 11.45 16.08
CA ILE A 240 -12.71 11.43 17.43
C ILE A 240 -12.95 10.08 18.14
N VAL A 241 -14.02 9.36 17.81
CA VAL A 241 -14.28 8.00 18.35
C VAL A 241 -13.40 6.93 17.67
N ALA A 242 -13.15 7.05 16.37
CA ALA A 242 -12.40 6.05 15.60
C ALA A 242 -10.87 6.20 15.74
N LEU A 243 -10.38 7.40 16.00
CA LEU A 243 -8.95 7.72 15.99
C LEU A 243 -8.14 7.14 17.16
N PRO A 244 -8.64 7.11 18.42
CA PRO A 244 -7.95 6.47 19.53
C PRO A 244 -7.64 5.00 19.27
N LEU A 245 -8.55 4.29 18.59
CA LEU A 245 -8.35 2.90 18.19
C LEU A 245 -7.22 2.78 17.14
N SER A 246 -7.17 3.69 16.17
CA SER A 246 -6.09 3.72 15.17
C SER A 246 -4.72 4.01 15.80
N ILE A 247 -4.64 4.96 16.75
CA ILE A 247 -3.42 5.29 17.50
C ILE A 247 -2.98 4.08 18.32
N PHE A 248 -3.91 3.45 19.03
CA PHE A 248 -3.60 2.28 19.85
C PHE A 248 -3.03 1.14 19.00
N ILE A 249 -3.65 0.81 17.86
CA ILE A 249 -3.16 -0.26 16.99
C ILE A 249 -1.79 0.08 16.41
N ILE A 250 -1.57 1.33 15.99
CA ILE A 250 -0.26 1.79 15.50
C ILE A 250 0.80 1.63 16.58
N LEU A 251 0.56 2.14 17.79
CA LEU A 251 1.50 2.03 18.92
C LEU A 251 1.73 0.58 19.30
N ALA A 252 0.68 -0.23 19.40
CA ALA A 252 0.78 -1.65 19.72
C ALA A 252 1.64 -2.41 18.70
N VAL A 253 1.63 -2.03 17.42
CA VAL A 253 2.42 -2.66 16.36
C VAL A 253 3.88 -2.21 16.38
N PHE A 254 4.14 -0.92 16.56
CA PHE A 254 5.51 -0.40 16.60
C PHE A 254 6.28 -0.87 17.83
N TYR A 255 5.61 -0.87 18.97
CA TYR A 255 6.19 -1.34 20.21
C TYR A 255 5.95 -2.83 20.40
N PHE A 256 5.34 -3.57 19.45
CA PHE A 256 4.93 -4.96 19.68
C PHE A 256 6.08 -5.86 20.14
N ASN A 257 7.31 -5.67 19.66
CA ASN A 257 8.47 -6.47 20.06
C ASN A 257 9.03 -6.07 21.44
N ASP A 258 9.10 -4.76 21.73
CA ASP A 258 9.51 -4.23 23.05
C ASP A 258 8.45 -4.57 24.12
N ILE A 259 7.18 -4.42 23.75
CA ILE A 259 5.99 -4.86 24.47
C ILE A 259 5.98 -6.37 24.60
N LYS A 260 6.42 -7.17 23.61
CA LYS A 260 6.47 -8.64 23.75
C LYS A 260 7.40 -9.03 24.89
N GLN A 261 8.59 -8.42 24.98
CA GLN A 261 9.55 -8.63 26.06
C GLN A 261 8.98 -8.21 27.43
N LEU A 262 8.28 -7.07 27.50
CA LEU A 262 7.57 -6.59 28.70
C LEU A 262 6.36 -7.46 29.10
N ILE A 263 5.53 -7.87 28.14
CA ILE A 263 4.33 -8.70 28.29
C ILE A 263 4.70 -10.12 28.67
N THR A 264 5.76 -10.71 28.11
CA THR A 264 6.22 -12.05 28.52
C THR A 264 6.60 -12.10 29.99
N LYS A 265 7.01 -10.97 30.58
CA LYS A 265 7.37 -10.89 32.00
C LYS A 265 6.15 -10.69 32.91
N ASN A 266 5.09 -10.01 32.45
CA ASN A 266 3.89 -9.70 33.27
C ASN A 266 2.58 -9.58 32.44
N LYS A 267 2.10 -10.70 31.87
CA LYS A 267 0.90 -10.74 31.01
C LYS A 267 -0.37 -10.14 31.63
N LYS A 268 -0.59 -10.33 32.93
CA LYS A 268 -1.78 -9.83 33.64
C LYS A 268 -1.76 -8.31 33.86
N ILE A 269 -0.58 -7.74 34.10
CA ILE A 269 -0.43 -6.30 34.38
C ILE A 269 -0.59 -5.49 33.09
N ALA A 270 -0.02 -5.95 31.97
CA ALA A 270 -0.19 -5.27 30.69
C ALA A 270 -1.65 -5.31 30.19
N LEU A 271 -2.33 -6.45 30.38
CA LEU A 271 -3.77 -6.57 30.10
C LEU A 271 -4.60 -5.71 31.06
N ALA A 272 -4.22 -5.62 32.34
CA ALA A 272 -4.88 -4.78 33.32
C ALA A 272 -4.67 -3.29 33.04
N ILE A 273 -3.48 -2.84 32.64
CA ILE A 273 -3.21 -1.45 32.20
C ILE A 273 -3.99 -1.15 30.93
N PHE A 274 -4.06 -2.10 29.98
CA PHE A 274 -4.87 -1.97 28.77
C PHE A 274 -6.36 -1.84 29.10
N MET A 275 -6.88 -2.71 29.96
CA MET A 275 -8.27 -2.65 30.42
C MET A 275 -8.52 -1.39 31.24
N LEU A 276 -7.60 -0.94 32.09
CA LEU A 276 -7.70 0.31 32.85
C LEU A 276 -7.58 1.54 31.97
N PHE A 277 -6.83 1.51 30.88
CA PHE A 277 -6.77 2.59 29.89
C PHE A 277 -8.05 2.63 29.06
N VAL A 278 -8.55 1.49 28.59
CA VAL A 278 -9.82 1.39 27.86
C VAL A 278 -10.99 1.78 28.76
N ILE A 279 -11.06 1.24 29.98
CA ILE A 279 -12.05 1.58 31.01
C ILE A 279 -11.84 3.02 31.46
N GLY A 280 -10.62 3.54 31.54
CA GLY A 280 -10.30 4.93 31.86
C GLY A 280 -10.80 5.89 30.77
N LEU A 281 -10.59 5.55 29.50
CA LEU A 281 -11.15 6.27 28.35
C LEU A 281 -12.67 6.20 28.35
N PHE A 282 -13.23 5.01 28.56
CA PHE A 282 -14.68 4.80 28.65
C PHE A 282 -15.26 5.59 29.83
N THR A 283 -14.66 5.52 31.01
CA THR A 283 -15.13 6.23 32.20
C THR A 283 -14.91 7.73 32.10
N ILE A 284 -13.86 8.24 31.46
CA ILE A 284 -13.73 9.68 31.18
C ILE A 284 -14.84 10.13 30.21
N VAL A 285 -15.11 9.34 29.18
CA VAL A 285 -16.16 9.59 28.18
C VAL A 285 -17.58 9.51 28.79
N PHE A 286 -17.83 8.60 29.73
CA PHE A 286 -19.13 8.41 30.40
C PHE A 286 -19.31 9.28 31.66
N ARG A 287 -18.31 9.39 32.55
CA ARG A 287 -18.39 10.07 33.87
C ARG A 287 -18.48 11.59 33.76
N TYR A 288 -17.93 12.19 32.71
CA TYR A 288 -18.10 13.63 32.45
C TYR A 288 -19.37 13.97 31.66
N GLY A 289 -20.25 12.97 31.42
CA GLY A 289 -21.41 13.16 30.54
C GLY A 289 -20.99 13.69 29.16
N ILE A 290 -19.76 13.36 28.70
CA ILE A 290 -19.26 13.82 27.41
C ILE A 290 -20.14 13.19 26.35
N ILE A 291 -20.48 11.91 26.46
CA ILE A 291 -21.48 11.29 25.59
C ILE A 291 -22.78 12.07 25.61
N ASP A 292 -23.32 12.47 26.76
CA ASP A 292 -24.58 13.22 26.79
C ASP A 292 -24.46 14.65 26.24
N LYS A 293 -23.38 15.39 26.52
CA LYS A 293 -23.06 16.67 25.85
C LYS A 293 -22.69 16.52 24.37
N PHE A 294 -22.32 15.33 23.92
CA PHE A 294 -21.87 15.03 22.55
C PHE A 294 -22.93 14.27 21.73
N ILE A 295 -23.96 13.73 22.37
CA ILE A 295 -25.16 13.16 21.77
C ILE A 295 -26.29 14.20 21.86
N PHE A 296 -26.51 14.82 23.03
CA PHE A 296 -27.58 15.79 23.27
C PHE A 296 -27.15 17.26 23.17
N GLY A 297 -25.85 17.60 23.29
CA GLY A 297 -25.42 19.01 23.15
C GLY A 297 -25.52 19.60 21.72
N ARG A 298 -25.98 18.82 20.74
CA ARG A 298 -26.42 19.31 19.41
C ARG A 298 -27.70 18.59 18.95
N GLU A 299 -28.71 18.54 19.80
CA GLU A 299 -30.03 17.95 19.48
C GLU A 299 -30.56 18.39 18.11
N GLY A 300 -30.46 19.68 17.75
CA GLY A 300 -30.90 20.17 16.45
C GLY A 300 -30.20 19.52 15.24
N SER A 301 -28.90 19.24 15.33
CA SER A 301 -28.14 18.59 14.24
C SER A 301 -28.46 17.10 14.12
N ASN A 302 -28.71 16.42 15.23
CA ASN A 302 -29.04 14.99 15.23
C ASN A 302 -30.48 14.76 14.78
N ASN A 303 -31.41 15.61 15.22
CA ASN A 303 -32.81 15.58 14.77
C ASN A 303 -32.91 15.86 13.26
N ALA A 304 -32.17 16.84 12.75
CA ALA A 304 -32.10 17.12 11.31
C ALA A 304 -31.54 15.93 10.51
N ARG A 305 -30.48 15.25 10.99
CA ARG A 305 -29.94 14.05 10.33
C ARG A 305 -30.94 12.89 10.34
N MET A 306 -31.62 12.66 11.47
CA MET A 306 -32.63 11.60 11.56
C MET A 306 -33.80 11.85 10.60
N GLN A 307 -34.22 13.11 10.46
CA GLN A 307 -35.24 13.49 9.48
C GLN A 307 -34.75 13.25 8.04
N ILE A 308 -33.51 13.64 7.72
CA ILE A 308 -32.90 13.33 6.42
C ILE A 308 -32.93 11.82 6.14
N TYR A 309 -32.57 10.98 7.11
CA TYR A 309 -32.58 9.51 6.92
C TYR A 309 -33.98 8.94 6.70
N LYS A 310 -34.98 9.42 7.44
CA LYS A 310 -36.38 9.02 7.26
C LYS A 310 -36.86 9.36 5.85
N GLU A 311 -36.66 10.60 5.41
CA GLU A 311 -37.05 11.01 4.05
C GLU A 311 -36.27 10.28 2.96
N THR A 312 -35.00 9.98 3.20
CA THR A 312 -34.18 9.17 2.29
C THR A 312 -34.78 7.78 2.09
N ILE A 313 -35.24 7.13 3.16
CA ILE A 313 -35.88 5.82 3.09
C ILE A 313 -37.23 5.93 2.37
N ASN A 314 -38.04 6.95 2.67
CA ASN A 314 -39.33 7.18 2.00
C ASN A 314 -39.18 7.29 0.48
N ILE A 315 -38.20 8.07 0.02
CA ILE A 315 -37.95 8.27 -1.41
C ILE A 315 -37.34 7.03 -2.07
N PHE A 316 -36.44 6.33 -1.38
CA PHE A 316 -35.97 5.02 -1.83
C PHE A 316 -37.13 4.03 -2.04
N LEU A 317 -38.12 4.02 -1.13
CA LEU A 317 -39.27 3.11 -1.24
C LEU A 317 -40.14 3.40 -2.48
N GLN A 318 -40.07 4.59 -3.06
CA GLN A 318 -40.77 4.94 -4.30
C GLN A 318 -40.06 4.38 -5.55
N ASN A 319 -38.72 4.31 -5.57
CA ASN A 319 -37.95 3.73 -6.67
C ASN A 319 -36.89 2.72 -6.16
N LYS A 320 -37.36 1.55 -5.71
CA LYS A 320 -36.56 0.57 -4.96
C LYS A 320 -35.42 -0.06 -5.75
N PHE A 321 -35.64 -0.33 -7.04
CA PHE A 321 -34.71 -1.16 -7.82
C PHE A 321 -33.53 -0.36 -8.36
N ILE A 322 -33.82 0.77 -8.99
CA ILE A 322 -32.85 1.59 -9.73
C ILE A 322 -32.46 2.84 -8.94
N GLY A 323 -33.28 3.28 -7.96
CA GLY A 323 -33.04 4.50 -7.19
C GLY A 323 -33.41 5.76 -7.96
N SER A 324 -33.20 6.91 -7.32
CA SER A 324 -33.57 8.24 -7.85
C SER A 324 -32.53 8.86 -8.80
N GLY A 325 -31.33 8.28 -8.93
CA GLY A 325 -30.24 8.83 -9.74
C GLY A 325 -29.53 10.06 -9.13
N TYR A 326 -30.23 10.91 -8.39
CA TYR A 326 -29.65 12.11 -7.78
C TYR A 326 -30.26 12.39 -6.39
N LYS A 327 -29.62 13.30 -5.65
CA LYS A 327 -30.12 13.75 -4.34
C LYS A 327 -31.15 14.87 -4.51
N ILE A 328 -32.35 14.64 -4.00
CA ILE A 328 -33.46 15.61 -4.07
C ILE A 328 -33.29 16.64 -2.94
N TYR A 329 -33.76 17.86 -3.17
CA TYR A 329 -33.81 18.88 -2.13
C TYR A 329 -35.25 19.08 -1.68
N LEU A 330 -35.50 18.99 -0.37
CA LEU A 330 -36.81 19.28 0.20
C LEU A 330 -36.80 20.68 0.83
N PRO A 331 -37.83 21.52 0.63
CA PRO A 331 -37.86 22.89 1.15
C PRO A 331 -37.63 22.99 2.67
N ASN A 332 -38.05 21.94 3.41
CA ASN A 332 -37.99 21.89 4.87
C ASN A 332 -36.62 21.42 5.40
N LEU A 333 -35.67 21.11 4.52
CA LEU A 333 -34.34 20.60 4.88
C LEU A 333 -33.25 21.49 4.31
N ASN A 334 -32.23 21.80 5.11
CA ASN A 334 -31.10 22.62 4.70
C ASN A 334 -30.08 21.89 3.80
N VAL A 335 -30.19 20.56 3.70
CA VAL A 335 -29.25 19.69 2.99
C VAL A 335 -30.05 18.68 2.17
N PRO A 336 -29.61 18.30 0.96
CA PRO A 336 -30.29 17.29 0.15
C PRO A 336 -30.45 15.96 0.90
N ILE A 337 -31.57 15.28 0.65
CA ILE A 337 -31.79 13.93 1.18
C ILE A 337 -30.72 12.96 0.65
N GLY A 338 -30.50 11.87 1.38
CA GLY A 338 -29.41 10.94 1.10
C GLY A 338 -28.03 11.49 1.48
N SER A 339 -27.93 12.60 2.20
CA SER A 339 -26.66 13.10 2.74
C SER A 339 -26.35 12.50 4.12
N HIS A 340 -25.09 12.63 4.55
CA HIS A 340 -24.61 12.13 5.84
C HIS A 340 -24.61 10.60 6.00
N SER A 341 -24.66 9.84 4.90
CA SER A 341 -24.40 8.40 4.94
C SER A 341 -24.13 7.89 3.53
N THR A 342 -22.93 7.39 3.26
CA THR A 342 -22.58 6.76 1.98
C THR A 342 -23.54 5.61 1.66
N TYR A 343 -23.91 4.79 2.65
CA TYR A 343 -24.80 3.66 2.43
C TYR A 343 -26.22 4.12 2.03
N LEU A 344 -26.81 5.06 2.76
CA LEU A 344 -28.15 5.57 2.42
C LEU A 344 -28.14 6.38 1.12
N SER A 345 -27.08 7.16 0.89
CA SER A 345 -26.84 7.90 -0.35
C SER A 345 -26.82 6.97 -1.56
N ILE A 346 -26.03 5.90 -1.51
CA ILE A 346 -25.94 4.92 -2.60
C ILE A 346 -27.26 4.17 -2.76
N LEU A 347 -27.88 3.73 -1.66
CA LEU A 347 -29.17 3.03 -1.70
C LEU A 347 -30.26 3.88 -2.37
N MET A 348 -30.34 5.16 -2.01
CA MET A 348 -31.29 6.09 -2.61
C MET A 348 -30.96 6.36 -4.08
N LYS A 349 -29.70 6.68 -4.41
CA LYS A 349 -29.29 7.08 -5.76
C LYS A 349 -29.29 5.93 -6.76
N THR A 350 -29.10 4.68 -6.31
CA THR A 350 -28.86 3.54 -7.22
C THR A 350 -29.76 2.33 -6.95
N GLY A 351 -30.66 2.44 -5.98
CA GLY A 351 -31.56 1.39 -5.56
C GLY A 351 -30.83 0.17 -4.99
N VAL A 352 -31.56 -0.93 -4.84
CA VAL A 352 -31.00 -2.21 -4.35
C VAL A 352 -29.93 -2.75 -5.30
N ILE A 353 -30.04 -2.51 -6.61
CA ILE A 353 -29.07 -3.01 -7.60
C ILE A 353 -27.70 -2.38 -7.37
N GLY A 354 -27.58 -1.04 -7.40
CA GLY A 354 -26.28 -0.42 -7.19
C GLY A 354 -25.78 -0.59 -5.76
N PHE A 355 -26.66 -0.61 -4.76
CA PHE A 355 -26.30 -0.86 -3.37
C PHE A 355 -25.66 -2.24 -3.16
N THR A 356 -26.24 -3.30 -3.72
CA THR A 356 -25.69 -4.66 -3.60
C THR A 356 -24.33 -4.79 -4.28
N ILE A 357 -24.12 -4.15 -5.43
CA ILE A 357 -22.82 -4.10 -6.12
C ILE A 357 -21.79 -3.36 -5.26
N PHE A 358 -22.16 -2.21 -4.67
CA PHE A 358 -21.28 -1.45 -3.79
C PHE A 358 -20.90 -2.23 -2.53
N VAL A 359 -21.86 -2.84 -1.84
CA VAL A 359 -21.58 -3.67 -0.64
C VAL A 359 -20.68 -4.85 -1.02
N SER A 360 -20.91 -5.48 -2.17
CA SER A 360 -20.04 -6.54 -2.69
C SER A 360 -18.60 -6.08 -2.92
N PHE A 361 -18.41 -4.86 -3.44
CA PHE A 361 -17.09 -4.24 -3.60
C PHE A 361 -16.39 -4.09 -2.23
N ILE A 362 -17.08 -3.55 -1.22
CA ILE A 362 -16.53 -3.38 0.13
C ILE A 362 -16.20 -4.72 0.79
N VAL A 363 -17.08 -5.71 0.70
CA VAL A 363 -16.85 -7.07 1.25
C VAL A 363 -15.63 -7.72 0.61
N LEU A 364 -15.46 -7.60 -0.72
CA LEU A 364 -14.31 -8.16 -1.41
C LEU A 364 -13.01 -7.43 -1.09
N LEU A 365 -13.04 -6.13 -0.85
CA LEU A 365 -11.89 -5.39 -0.34
C LEU A 365 -11.45 -5.90 1.04
N TRP A 366 -12.39 -6.06 1.97
CA TRP A 366 -12.11 -6.64 3.29
C TRP A 366 -11.58 -8.08 3.18
N LYS A 367 -12.22 -8.92 2.36
CA LYS A 367 -11.76 -10.29 2.10
C LYS A 367 -10.33 -10.32 1.54
N SER A 368 -10.01 -9.43 0.60
CA SER A 368 -8.66 -9.29 0.02
C SER A 368 -7.61 -8.92 1.06
N TRP A 369 -7.97 -8.10 2.05
CA TRP A 369 -7.06 -7.72 3.15
C TRP A 369 -6.92 -8.83 4.20
N ILE A 370 -8.04 -9.43 4.62
CA ILE A 370 -8.09 -10.48 5.66
C ILE A 370 -7.30 -11.71 5.24
N ASN A 371 -7.44 -12.15 3.98
CA ASN A 371 -6.72 -13.31 3.45
C ASN A 371 -5.20 -13.16 3.53
N LYS A 372 -4.69 -11.92 3.60
CA LYS A 372 -3.26 -11.61 3.69
C LYS A 372 -2.72 -11.53 5.12
N ILE A 373 -3.58 -11.54 6.15
CA ILE A 373 -3.16 -11.41 7.57
C ILE A 373 -2.11 -12.45 7.93
N LYS A 374 -2.35 -13.74 7.65
CA LYS A 374 -1.44 -14.84 8.02
C LYS A 374 -0.07 -14.68 7.35
N VAL A 375 -0.06 -14.26 6.09
CA VAL A 375 1.16 -14.07 5.29
C VAL A 375 1.98 -12.89 5.82
N PHE A 376 1.34 -11.74 6.03
CA PHE A 376 2.02 -10.52 6.47
C PHE A 376 2.38 -10.51 7.96
N LYS A 377 1.70 -11.32 8.78
CA LYS A 377 2.09 -11.56 10.19
C LYS A 377 3.52 -12.09 10.30
N ASN A 378 3.92 -12.94 9.36
CA ASN A 378 5.23 -13.59 9.29
C ASN A 378 6.20 -12.89 8.30
N GLU A 379 5.85 -11.70 7.80
CA GLU A 379 6.72 -10.95 6.90
C GLU A 379 7.93 -10.38 7.66
N LYS A 380 9.14 -10.57 7.09
CA LYS A 380 10.39 -10.09 7.70
C LYS A 380 10.60 -8.60 7.47
N ASN A 381 10.12 -8.08 6.34
CA ASN A 381 10.19 -6.66 6.05
C ASN A 381 9.16 -5.88 6.89
N THR A 382 9.67 -5.10 7.86
CA THR A 382 8.85 -4.31 8.78
C THR A 382 7.97 -3.28 8.08
N GLU A 383 8.46 -2.62 7.02
CA GLU A 383 7.69 -1.62 6.26
C GLU A 383 6.50 -2.27 5.56
N LEU A 384 6.67 -3.45 4.94
CA LEU A 384 5.57 -4.20 4.33
C LEU A 384 4.54 -4.67 5.36
N LYS A 385 4.99 -5.12 6.53
CA LYS A 385 4.11 -5.51 7.63
C LYS A 385 3.29 -4.32 8.13
N LEU A 386 3.93 -3.16 8.31
CA LEU A 386 3.27 -1.92 8.68
C LEU A 386 2.29 -1.45 7.62
N LEU A 387 2.65 -1.53 6.33
CA LEU A 387 1.78 -1.16 5.22
C LEU A 387 0.49 -1.99 5.21
N HIS A 388 0.57 -3.31 5.39
CA HIS A 388 -0.62 -4.17 5.50
C HIS A 388 -1.52 -3.70 6.65
N ILE A 389 -0.96 -3.44 7.83
CA ILE A 389 -1.73 -2.96 8.99
C ILE A 389 -2.37 -1.59 8.72
N CYS A 390 -1.60 -0.64 8.18
CA CYS A 390 -2.06 0.70 7.85
C CYS A 390 -3.24 0.68 6.87
N THR A 391 -3.19 -0.20 5.87
CA THR A 391 -4.32 -0.34 4.92
C THR A 391 -5.60 -0.86 5.59
N GLY A 392 -5.48 -1.74 6.58
CA GLY A 392 -6.60 -2.27 7.35
C GLY A 392 -7.22 -1.24 8.29
N ILE A 393 -6.38 -0.49 9.01
CA ILE A 393 -6.84 0.62 9.87
C ILE A 393 -7.56 1.68 9.01
N THR A 394 -7.00 2.00 7.84
CA THR A 394 -7.62 2.94 6.90
C THR A 394 -8.99 2.44 6.43
N MET A 395 -9.11 1.15 6.06
CA MET A 395 -10.40 0.55 5.72
C MET A 395 -11.42 0.64 6.88
N LEU A 396 -10.98 0.46 8.12
CA LEU A 396 -11.84 0.62 9.31
C LEU A 396 -12.34 2.07 9.44
N LEU A 397 -11.45 3.05 9.29
CA LEU A 397 -11.83 4.48 9.31
C LEU A 397 -12.87 4.80 8.24
N TYR A 398 -12.70 4.30 7.02
CA TYR A 398 -13.69 4.47 5.95
C TYR A 398 -15.00 3.72 6.20
N SER A 399 -14.95 2.55 6.83
CA SER A 399 -16.17 1.79 7.17
C SER A 399 -17.04 2.56 8.15
N ILE A 400 -16.43 3.26 9.12
CA ILE A 400 -17.12 4.16 10.06
C ILE A 400 -17.60 5.43 9.33
N TRP A 401 -16.77 5.99 8.44
CA TRP A 401 -17.14 7.14 7.61
C TRP A 401 -18.41 6.87 6.79
N PHE A 402 -18.49 5.72 6.11
CA PHE A 402 -19.63 5.39 5.24
C PHE A 402 -20.98 5.38 5.95
N ILE A 403 -21.00 5.15 7.26
CA ILE A 403 -22.22 5.19 8.06
C ILE A 403 -22.69 6.63 8.27
N THR A 404 -21.76 7.58 8.36
CA THR A 404 -22.00 8.92 8.92
C THR A 404 -21.79 10.06 7.95
N GLU A 405 -21.17 9.82 6.79
CA GLU A 405 -20.89 10.81 5.76
C GLU A 405 -20.79 10.17 4.38
N ASP A 406 -20.82 11.00 3.33
CA ASP A 406 -20.69 10.60 1.92
C ASP A 406 -19.21 10.46 1.50
N ILE A 407 -18.85 9.38 0.81
CA ILE A 407 -17.51 9.18 0.24
C ILE A 407 -17.28 10.01 -1.03
N ASP A 408 -18.34 10.28 -1.77
CA ASP A 408 -18.32 11.00 -3.05
C ASP A 408 -18.61 12.51 -2.88
N ALA A 409 -18.34 13.06 -1.70
CA ALA A 409 -18.35 14.51 -1.46
C ALA A 409 -16.93 15.09 -1.36
N PRO A 410 -16.04 14.63 -0.45
CA PRO A 410 -14.68 15.17 -0.35
C PRO A 410 -13.72 14.41 -1.28
N GLN A 411 -13.23 15.09 -2.32
CA GLN A 411 -12.37 14.48 -3.35
C GLN A 411 -11.10 13.83 -2.80
N ILE A 412 -10.42 14.51 -1.88
CA ILE A 412 -9.19 13.99 -1.26
C ILE A 412 -9.50 12.71 -0.49
N ALA A 413 -10.62 12.66 0.25
CA ALA A 413 -11.04 11.46 0.96
C ALA A 413 -11.36 10.32 -0.01
N CYS A 414 -12.07 10.61 -1.11
CA CYS A 414 -12.39 9.63 -2.14
C CYS A 414 -11.13 9.06 -2.82
N LEU A 415 -10.20 9.92 -3.22
CA LEU A 415 -8.93 9.53 -3.84
C LEU A 415 -8.10 8.64 -2.90
N LEU A 416 -7.95 9.05 -1.63
CA LEU A 416 -7.21 8.27 -0.63
C LEU A 416 -7.83 6.88 -0.39
N PHE A 417 -9.17 6.77 -0.45
CA PHE A 417 -9.86 5.49 -0.35
C PHE A 417 -9.48 4.55 -1.52
N PHE A 418 -9.51 5.05 -2.75
CA PHE A 418 -9.16 4.25 -3.93
C PHE A 418 -7.66 3.93 -4.02
N ILE A 419 -6.79 4.82 -3.57
CA ILE A 419 -5.36 4.52 -3.39
C ILE A 419 -5.19 3.38 -2.37
N ASN A 420 -5.85 3.46 -1.22
CA ASN A 420 -5.81 2.41 -0.20
C ASN A 420 -6.30 1.05 -0.74
N ALA A 421 -7.43 1.05 -1.46
CA ALA A 421 -7.96 -0.14 -2.13
C ALA A 421 -6.98 -0.74 -3.15
N SER A 422 -6.28 0.12 -3.89
CA SER A 422 -5.25 -0.27 -4.86
C SER A 422 -4.05 -0.92 -4.17
N ILE A 423 -3.58 -0.34 -3.07
CA ILE A 423 -2.47 -0.89 -2.28
C ILE A 423 -2.84 -2.27 -1.74
N ILE A 424 -4.03 -2.46 -1.14
CA ILE A 424 -4.52 -3.76 -0.64
C ILE A 424 -4.45 -4.84 -1.72
N ASN A 425 -4.82 -4.48 -2.94
CA ASN A 425 -4.81 -5.36 -4.09
C ASN A 425 -3.39 -5.65 -4.63
N GLY A 426 -2.48 -4.68 -4.50
CA GLY A 426 -1.07 -4.79 -4.93
C GLY A 426 -0.10 -5.37 -3.90
N LEU A 427 -0.54 -5.63 -2.65
CA LEU A 427 0.33 -6.07 -1.56
C LEU A 427 1.18 -7.32 -1.88
N ASP A 428 0.60 -8.33 -2.53
CA ASP A 428 1.34 -9.56 -2.86
C ASP A 428 2.43 -9.31 -3.91
N LYS A 429 2.13 -8.44 -4.89
CA LYS A 429 3.08 -8.02 -5.92
C LYS A 429 4.26 -7.26 -5.31
N LEU A 430 3.96 -6.29 -4.44
CA LEU A 430 4.94 -5.54 -3.65
C LEU A 430 5.85 -6.47 -2.83
N ARG A 431 5.24 -7.46 -2.17
CA ARG A 431 5.97 -8.45 -1.38
C ARG A 431 6.92 -9.29 -2.22
N LEU A 432 6.46 -9.77 -3.38
CA LEU A 432 7.27 -10.56 -4.32
C LEU A 432 8.42 -9.73 -4.89
N GLU A 433 8.20 -8.46 -5.20
CA GLU A 433 9.22 -7.56 -5.69
C GLU A 433 10.33 -7.30 -4.65
N CYS A 434 9.95 -7.08 -3.37
CA CYS A 434 10.92 -6.97 -2.29
C CYS A 434 11.77 -8.24 -2.16
N LYS A 435 11.15 -9.42 -2.24
CA LYS A 435 11.89 -10.70 -2.23
C LYS A 435 12.84 -10.82 -3.42
N LYS A 436 12.42 -10.42 -4.63
CA LYS A 436 13.26 -10.45 -5.84
C LYS A 436 14.53 -9.60 -5.67
N ASN A 437 14.41 -8.41 -5.08
CA ASN A 437 15.56 -7.56 -4.79
C ASN A 437 16.51 -8.19 -3.75
N ASP A 438 16.00 -8.88 -2.73
CA ASP A 438 16.85 -9.60 -1.77
C ASP A 438 17.65 -10.73 -2.46
N TYR A 439 17.03 -11.49 -3.38
CA TYR A 439 17.73 -12.53 -4.14
C TYR A 439 18.78 -11.99 -5.13
N SER A 440 18.63 -10.76 -5.62
CA SER A 440 19.63 -10.12 -6.50
C SER A 440 20.94 -9.76 -5.78
N LYS A 441 20.90 -9.65 -4.46
CA LYS A 441 22.07 -9.35 -3.61
C LYS A 441 22.90 -10.58 -3.23
N ILE A 442 22.40 -11.78 -3.51
CA ILE A 442 23.07 -13.05 -3.20
C ILE A 442 24.39 -13.12 -3.98
N ASN A 443 25.49 -13.32 -3.27
CA ASN A 443 26.79 -13.60 -3.87
C ASN A 443 26.92 -15.10 -4.13
N ILE A 444 27.10 -15.49 -5.39
CA ILE A 444 27.12 -16.89 -5.82
C ILE A 444 28.55 -17.34 -6.12
N CYS A 445 28.95 -18.46 -5.53
CA CYS A 445 30.15 -19.18 -5.89
C CYS A 445 29.78 -20.32 -6.85
N PHE A 446 30.27 -20.25 -8.08
CA PHE A 446 30.24 -21.40 -8.99
C PHE A 446 31.56 -22.15 -8.89
N VAL A 447 31.51 -23.43 -8.49
CA VAL A 447 32.72 -24.26 -8.37
C VAL A 447 32.59 -25.51 -9.23
N GLY A 448 33.60 -25.82 -10.02
CA GLY A 448 33.64 -27.03 -10.82
C GLY A 448 34.89 -27.14 -11.68
N SER A 449 35.08 -28.26 -12.37
CA SER A 449 36.15 -28.37 -13.36
C SER A 449 35.81 -27.61 -14.64
N SER A 450 36.82 -27.35 -15.48
CA SER A 450 36.57 -26.88 -16.84
C SER A 450 35.89 -27.98 -17.70
N GLY A 451 35.51 -27.67 -18.94
CA GLY A 451 34.83 -28.59 -19.85
C GLY A 451 33.31 -28.71 -19.59
N GLY A 452 32.80 -29.94 -19.57
CA GLY A 452 31.36 -30.22 -19.46
C GLY A 452 30.70 -29.65 -18.20
N HIS A 453 31.37 -29.73 -17.05
CA HIS A 453 30.88 -29.16 -15.79
C HIS A 453 30.68 -27.64 -15.87
N LEU A 454 31.68 -26.92 -16.40
CA LEU A 454 31.58 -25.47 -16.65
C LEU A 454 30.47 -25.18 -17.67
N THR A 455 30.39 -25.96 -18.74
CA THR A 455 29.38 -25.78 -19.79
C THR A 455 27.96 -25.90 -19.23
N HIS A 456 27.68 -26.86 -18.35
CA HIS A 456 26.37 -26.98 -17.67
C HIS A 456 26.04 -25.73 -16.86
N LEU A 457 27.01 -25.19 -16.11
CA LEU A 457 26.80 -23.99 -15.33
C LEU A 457 26.61 -22.76 -16.23
N MET A 458 27.25 -22.73 -17.40
CA MET A 458 27.07 -21.67 -18.39
C MET A 458 25.66 -21.67 -19.01
N GLN A 459 25.01 -22.83 -19.15
CA GLN A 459 23.61 -22.88 -19.60
C GLN A 459 22.64 -22.17 -18.64
N LEU A 460 23.01 -22.03 -17.37
CA LEU A 460 22.25 -21.27 -16.37
C LEU A 460 22.40 -19.74 -16.52
N LYS A 461 23.10 -19.23 -17.55
CA LYS A 461 23.34 -17.79 -17.76
C LYS A 461 22.11 -16.91 -17.70
N PRO A 462 20.95 -17.27 -18.28
CA PRO A 462 19.72 -16.48 -18.14
C PRO A 462 19.33 -16.23 -16.67
N TRP A 463 19.65 -17.17 -15.77
CA TRP A 463 19.37 -17.06 -14.34
C TRP A 463 20.44 -16.27 -13.57
N TRP A 464 21.74 -16.50 -13.79
CA TRP A 464 22.79 -15.89 -12.96
C TRP A 464 23.35 -14.55 -13.46
N LYS A 465 23.06 -14.14 -14.71
CA LYS A 465 23.66 -12.93 -15.32
C LYS A 465 23.45 -11.63 -14.54
N ASP A 466 22.33 -11.50 -13.82
CA ASP A 466 21.96 -10.29 -13.07
C ASP A 466 22.30 -10.41 -11.57
N LYS A 467 23.13 -11.40 -11.18
CA LYS A 467 23.52 -11.66 -9.79
C LYS A 467 25.03 -11.51 -9.61
N LYS A 468 25.44 -11.08 -8.42
CA LYS A 468 26.87 -11.06 -8.03
C LYS A 468 27.38 -12.50 -7.98
N ARG A 469 28.51 -12.76 -8.62
CA ARG A 469 29.06 -14.11 -8.74
C ARG A 469 30.57 -14.10 -8.90
N PHE A 470 31.16 -15.25 -8.62
CA PHE A 470 32.53 -15.57 -8.94
C PHE A 470 32.66 -17.06 -9.22
N TRP A 471 33.72 -17.42 -9.91
CA TRP A 471 33.97 -18.76 -10.40
C TRP A 471 35.22 -19.36 -9.78
N VAL A 472 35.19 -20.66 -9.55
CA VAL A 472 36.34 -21.45 -9.14
C VAL A 472 36.46 -22.63 -10.09
N THR A 473 37.47 -22.61 -10.96
CA THR A 473 37.65 -23.65 -11.97
C THR A 473 39.11 -23.81 -12.40
N PHE A 474 39.39 -24.71 -13.35
CA PHE A 474 40.73 -24.98 -13.84
C PHE A 474 41.21 -23.91 -14.80
N ASN A 475 42.50 -23.53 -14.68
CA ASN A 475 43.15 -22.62 -15.63
C ASN A 475 43.46 -23.37 -16.94
N LYS A 476 42.46 -23.47 -17.82
CA LYS A 476 42.54 -24.07 -19.16
C LYS A 476 41.92 -23.13 -20.19
N ALA A 477 42.33 -23.26 -21.46
CA ALA A 477 41.91 -22.40 -22.55
C ALA A 477 40.38 -22.28 -22.71
N ASP A 478 39.66 -23.39 -22.53
CA ASP A 478 38.19 -23.42 -22.57
C ASP A 478 37.57 -22.54 -21.47
N ALA A 479 38.03 -22.68 -20.22
CA ALA A 479 37.55 -21.88 -19.11
C ALA A 479 37.92 -20.40 -19.23
N ILE A 480 39.15 -20.10 -19.68
CA ILE A 480 39.60 -18.72 -19.92
C ILE A 480 38.68 -18.05 -20.95
N SER A 481 38.35 -18.74 -22.05
CA SER A 481 37.49 -18.19 -23.12
C SER A 481 36.05 -17.94 -22.68
N GLN A 482 35.50 -18.79 -21.80
CA GLN A 482 34.11 -18.68 -21.33
C GLN A 482 33.93 -17.67 -20.19
N LEU A 483 35.01 -17.37 -19.44
CA LEU A 483 34.99 -16.58 -18.20
C LEU A 483 35.82 -15.28 -18.30
N THR A 484 36.09 -14.77 -19.51
CA THR A 484 36.92 -13.58 -19.74
C THR A 484 36.46 -12.36 -18.93
N ASP A 485 35.16 -12.13 -18.85
CA ASP A 485 34.56 -10.99 -18.15
C ASP A 485 34.10 -11.34 -16.72
N GLU A 486 34.49 -12.50 -16.20
CA GLU A 486 34.00 -13.04 -14.95
C GLU A 486 35.11 -13.11 -13.89
N LYS A 487 34.76 -12.79 -12.63
CA LYS A 487 35.70 -12.91 -11.53
C LYS A 487 36.00 -14.38 -11.25
N THR A 488 37.22 -14.81 -11.51
CA THR A 488 37.58 -16.24 -11.49
C THR A 488 38.81 -16.50 -10.63
N TYR A 489 38.74 -17.56 -9.82
CA TYR A 489 39.84 -18.12 -9.04
C TYR A 489 40.24 -19.46 -9.62
N TRP A 490 41.51 -19.61 -9.95
CA TRP A 490 42.02 -20.82 -10.57
C TRP A 490 42.41 -21.87 -9.53
N CYS A 491 41.77 -23.03 -9.56
CA CYS A 491 42.07 -24.15 -8.69
C CYS A 491 43.09 -25.12 -9.31
N TYR A 492 43.80 -25.86 -8.46
CA TYR A 492 44.88 -26.76 -8.83
C TYR A 492 44.32 -28.05 -9.43
N TYR A 493 44.89 -28.49 -10.56
CA TYR A 493 44.53 -29.71 -11.28
C TYR A 493 45.80 -30.50 -11.68
N PRO A 494 45.71 -31.81 -12.01
CA PRO A 494 44.54 -32.68 -11.99
C PRO A 494 44.07 -33.01 -10.57
N THR A 495 42.76 -33.15 -10.38
CA THR A 495 42.14 -33.40 -9.06
C THR A 495 41.73 -34.85 -8.85
N ASN A 496 41.75 -35.69 -9.89
CA ASN A 496 41.39 -37.10 -9.77
C ASN A 496 42.45 -37.85 -8.98
N ARG A 497 42.06 -38.42 -7.83
CA ARG A 497 42.93 -39.22 -6.93
C ARG A 497 44.23 -38.51 -6.53
N ASN A 498 44.23 -37.16 -6.47
CA ASN A 498 45.41 -36.37 -6.14
C ASN A 498 45.25 -35.63 -4.81
N ILE A 499 45.75 -36.24 -3.72
CA ILE A 499 45.64 -35.71 -2.35
C ILE A 499 46.38 -34.38 -2.20
N LYS A 500 47.52 -34.19 -2.87
CA LYS A 500 48.29 -32.95 -2.84
C LYS A 500 47.48 -31.78 -3.38
N ASN A 501 46.79 -31.99 -4.50
CA ASN A 501 45.92 -30.96 -5.08
C ASN A 501 44.62 -30.78 -4.29
N LEU A 502 44.08 -31.84 -3.66
CA LEU A 502 42.97 -31.69 -2.71
C LEU A 502 43.36 -30.73 -1.57
N PHE A 503 44.52 -30.93 -0.93
CA PHE A 503 44.98 -30.05 0.14
C PHE A 503 45.19 -28.59 -0.33
N ARG A 504 45.84 -28.40 -1.48
CA ARG A 504 46.02 -27.07 -2.09
C ARG A 504 44.68 -26.39 -2.40
N ASN A 505 43.71 -27.15 -2.91
CA ASN A 505 42.36 -26.65 -3.20
C ASN A 505 41.56 -26.38 -1.93
N THR A 506 41.77 -27.12 -0.85
CA THR A 506 41.19 -26.82 0.47
C THR A 506 41.73 -25.49 1.00
N LEU A 507 43.05 -25.25 0.95
CA LEU A 507 43.63 -23.97 1.35
C LEU A 507 43.14 -22.81 0.49
N LEU A 508 43.01 -23.02 -0.83
CA LEU A 508 42.42 -22.04 -1.73
C LEU A 508 40.95 -21.76 -1.37
N ALA A 509 40.16 -22.79 -1.09
CA ALA A 509 38.77 -22.67 -0.69
C ALA A 509 38.62 -21.84 0.60
N ILE A 510 39.46 -22.09 1.62
CA ILE A 510 39.47 -21.29 2.86
C ILE A 510 39.69 -19.81 2.53
N ARG A 511 40.72 -19.48 1.72
CA ARG A 511 41.03 -18.09 1.35
C ARG A 511 39.90 -17.44 0.56
N VAL A 512 39.41 -18.11 -0.49
CA VAL A 512 38.37 -17.58 -1.37
C VAL A 512 37.06 -17.37 -0.62
N LEU A 513 36.63 -18.34 0.20
CA LEU A 513 35.40 -18.21 0.98
C LEU A 513 35.50 -17.10 2.05
N ALA A 514 36.68 -16.90 2.66
CA ALA A 514 36.90 -15.83 3.62
C ALA A 514 36.85 -14.42 2.97
N ILE A 515 37.35 -14.30 1.73
CA ILE A 515 37.37 -13.03 0.98
C ILE A 515 35.98 -12.74 0.40
N GLU A 516 35.40 -13.69 -0.34
CA GLU A 516 34.19 -13.45 -1.12
C GLU A 516 32.90 -13.59 -0.31
N LYS A 517 32.91 -14.41 0.75
CA LYS A 517 31.76 -14.69 1.62
C LYS A 517 30.47 -14.97 0.81
N PRO A 518 30.44 -16.07 0.02
CA PRO A 518 29.26 -16.38 -0.78
C PRO A 518 28.05 -16.71 0.11
N ASP A 519 26.86 -16.36 -0.35
CA ASP A 519 25.60 -16.78 0.28
C ASP A 519 25.16 -18.16 -0.25
N LEU A 520 25.57 -18.48 -1.48
CA LEU A 520 25.17 -19.68 -2.22
C LEU A 520 26.38 -20.26 -2.96
N ILE A 521 26.59 -21.57 -2.84
CA ILE A 521 27.56 -22.33 -3.64
C ILE A 521 26.79 -23.27 -4.56
N VAL A 522 27.06 -23.17 -5.86
CA VAL A 522 26.49 -24.02 -6.90
C VAL A 522 27.60 -24.79 -7.59
N SER A 523 27.40 -26.09 -7.80
CA SER A 523 28.34 -26.93 -8.54
C SER A 523 27.60 -27.96 -9.36
N SER A 524 28.19 -28.33 -10.49
CA SER A 524 27.80 -29.50 -11.27
C SER A 524 28.74 -30.71 -11.05
N GLY A 525 29.64 -30.65 -10.06
CA GLY A 525 30.87 -31.45 -9.95
C GLY A 525 32.09 -30.66 -10.48
N ALA A 526 33.33 -31.14 -10.55
CA ALA A 526 33.97 -32.39 -10.14
C ALA A 526 34.62 -32.25 -8.74
N ALA A 527 35.70 -32.99 -8.47
CA ALA A 527 36.45 -32.98 -7.20
C ALA A 527 36.75 -31.59 -6.56
N PRO A 528 36.98 -30.48 -7.30
CA PRO A 528 37.13 -29.16 -6.68
C PRO A 528 35.95 -28.70 -5.81
N ALA A 529 34.74 -29.22 -6.06
CA ALA A 529 33.55 -28.85 -5.31
C ALA A 529 33.61 -29.30 -3.85
N ILE A 530 34.27 -30.42 -3.56
CA ILE A 530 34.31 -31.04 -2.23
C ILE A 530 34.75 -30.05 -1.13
N PRO A 531 35.95 -29.43 -1.19
CA PRO A 531 36.38 -28.51 -0.14
C PRO A 531 35.44 -27.30 0.02
N TYR A 532 34.91 -26.77 -1.08
CA TYR A 532 33.99 -25.64 -1.05
C TYR A 532 32.65 -25.97 -0.40
N TYR A 533 32.11 -27.17 -0.62
CA TYR A 533 30.83 -27.59 -0.03
C TYR A 533 30.96 -27.81 1.48
N TYR A 534 32.01 -28.51 1.92
CA TYR A 534 32.23 -28.72 3.36
C TYR A 534 32.47 -27.39 4.08
N LEU A 535 33.42 -26.59 3.62
CA LEU A 535 33.73 -25.30 4.24
C LEU A 535 32.55 -24.32 4.14
N GLY A 536 31.86 -24.31 3.00
CA GLY A 536 30.64 -23.54 2.77
C GLY A 536 29.54 -23.89 3.77
N LYS A 537 29.34 -25.17 4.07
CA LYS A 537 28.37 -25.61 5.09
C LYS A 537 28.73 -25.06 6.47
N PHE A 538 30.01 -25.12 6.84
CA PHE A 538 30.50 -24.64 8.14
C PHE A 538 30.27 -23.13 8.33
N ILE A 539 30.40 -22.34 7.27
CA ILE A 539 30.16 -20.88 7.33
C ILE A 539 28.70 -20.49 7.05
N GLY A 540 27.79 -21.46 6.89
CA GLY A 540 26.36 -21.23 6.73
C GLY A 540 25.89 -20.92 5.31
N CYS A 541 26.71 -21.15 4.29
CA CYS A 541 26.30 -21.02 2.88
C CYS A 541 25.20 -22.03 2.54
N LYS A 542 24.29 -21.63 1.64
CA LYS A 542 23.39 -22.58 0.99
C LYS A 542 24.13 -23.35 -0.09
N LEU A 543 23.88 -24.66 -0.16
CA LEU A 543 24.58 -25.57 -1.09
C LEU A 543 23.59 -26.18 -2.08
N VAL A 544 23.84 -25.96 -3.37
CA VAL A 544 23.02 -26.52 -4.47
C VAL A 544 23.91 -27.29 -5.43
N TYR A 545 23.79 -28.62 -5.40
CA TYR A 545 24.50 -29.48 -6.33
C TYR A 545 23.59 -29.92 -7.48
N ILE A 546 24.13 -29.91 -8.70
CA ILE A 546 23.46 -30.37 -9.91
C ILE A 546 24.22 -31.59 -10.41
N GLU A 547 23.58 -32.76 -10.41
CA GLU A 547 24.24 -33.97 -10.92
C GLU A 547 24.48 -33.88 -12.42
N VAL A 548 25.55 -34.51 -12.89
CA VAL A 548 25.90 -34.52 -14.32
C VAL A 548 24.85 -35.26 -15.15
N TYR A 549 24.72 -34.83 -16.40
CA TYR A 549 23.70 -35.30 -17.34
C TYR A 549 24.04 -36.68 -17.93
N ASP A 550 25.32 -37.00 -18.09
CA ASP A 550 25.84 -38.20 -18.74
C ASP A 550 25.87 -39.44 -17.83
N ARG A 551 25.46 -39.30 -16.55
CA ARG A 551 25.50 -40.38 -15.54
C ARG A 551 24.09 -40.74 -15.06
N ILE A 552 23.35 -41.44 -15.91
CA ILE A 552 21.94 -41.82 -15.68
C ILE A 552 21.83 -42.98 -14.68
N ASP A 553 22.64 -44.01 -14.92
CA ASP A 553 22.60 -45.32 -14.25
C ASP A 553 23.58 -45.44 -13.07
N SER A 554 24.32 -44.37 -12.76
CA SER A 554 25.37 -44.43 -11.75
C SER A 554 25.62 -43.07 -11.08
N PRO A 555 25.67 -43.01 -9.74
CA PRO A 555 25.96 -41.77 -9.00
C PRO A 555 27.45 -41.40 -9.08
N THR A 556 27.76 -40.10 -9.24
CA THR A 556 29.15 -39.63 -9.25
C THR A 556 29.79 -39.69 -7.87
N VAL A 557 31.12 -39.88 -7.81
CA VAL A 557 31.85 -39.91 -6.52
C VAL A 557 31.72 -38.58 -5.78
N THR A 558 31.86 -37.45 -6.49
CA THR A 558 31.67 -36.12 -5.91
C THR A 558 30.24 -35.93 -5.42
N GLY A 559 29.24 -36.31 -6.24
CA GLY A 559 27.82 -36.26 -5.88
C GLY A 559 27.54 -37.01 -4.58
N LYS A 560 27.99 -38.27 -4.47
CA LYS A 560 27.87 -39.07 -3.23
C LYS A 560 28.46 -38.37 -2.01
N ILE A 561 29.66 -37.79 -2.15
CA ILE A 561 30.39 -37.18 -1.03
C ILE A 561 29.65 -35.92 -0.54
N VAL A 562 29.16 -35.07 -1.44
CA VAL A 562 28.54 -33.80 -1.05
C VAL A 562 27.04 -33.90 -0.81
N TYR A 563 26.37 -34.95 -1.28
CA TYR A 563 24.93 -35.16 -1.18
C TYR A 563 24.36 -34.94 0.23
N PRO A 564 24.94 -35.48 1.32
CA PRO A 564 24.40 -35.27 2.68
C PRO A 564 24.46 -33.82 3.17
N LEU A 565 25.29 -32.97 2.55
CA LEU A 565 25.47 -31.58 2.93
C LEU A 565 24.52 -30.63 2.18
N CYS A 566 24.05 -31.05 1.01
CA CYS A 566 23.33 -30.20 0.08
C CYS A 566 21.99 -29.74 0.66
N ASP A 567 21.69 -28.44 0.56
CA ASP A 567 20.36 -27.92 0.87
C ASP A 567 19.37 -28.27 -0.25
N LYS A 568 19.86 -28.33 -1.50
CA LYS A 568 19.17 -28.89 -2.66
C LYS A 568 20.13 -29.73 -3.49
N PHE A 569 19.67 -30.89 -3.91
CA PHE A 569 20.36 -31.73 -4.86
C PHE A 569 19.45 -31.91 -6.07
N ILE A 570 19.92 -31.50 -7.24
CA ILE A 570 19.13 -31.48 -8.47
C ILE A 570 19.66 -32.60 -9.36
N VAL A 571 18.75 -33.43 -9.86
CA VAL A 571 19.03 -34.46 -10.86
C VAL A 571 18.36 -34.10 -12.17
N GLN A 572 18.81 -34.72 -13.26
CA GLN A 572 18.34 -34.44 -14.62
C GLN A 572 17.55 -35.61 -15.24
N TRP A 573 17.56 -36.78 -14.56
CA TRP A 573 16.87 -38.00 -14.96
C TRP A 573 16.14 -38.60 -13.76
N ASP A 574 14.99 -39.25 -14.00
CA ASP A 574 14.24 -39.91 -12.92
C ASP A 574 15.01 -41.10 -12.35
N GLU A 575 15.80 -41.79 -13.17
CA GLU A 575 16.65 -42.92 -12.78
C GLU A 575 17.68 -42.51 -11.70
N GLN A 576 18.14 -41.26 -11.73
CA GLN A 576 19.08 -40.74 -10.73
C GLN A 576 18.45 -40.62 -9.33
N LEU A 577 17.13 -40.52 -9.23
CA LEU A 577 16.41 -40.49 -7.94
C LEU A 577 16.54 -41.81 -7.17
N ASN A 578 16.81 -42.92 -7.87
CA ASN A 578 17.08 -44.21 -7.23
C ASN A 578 18.32 -44.17 -6.33
N TYR A 579 19.29 -43.31 -6.67
CA TYR A 579 20.53 -43.14 -5.90
C TYR A 579 20.45 -41.96 -4.92
N TYR A 580 19.66 -40.94 -5.24
CA TYR A 580 19.54 -39.70 -4.48
C TYR A 580 18.09 -39.46 -4.03
N LYS A 581 17.66 -40.15 -2.97
CA LYS A 581 16.26 -40.16 -2.50
C LYS A 581 15.63 -38.80 -2.18
N ASN A 582 16.44 -37.79 -1.84
CA ASN A 582 16.00 -36.43 -1.48
C ASN A 582 16.31 -35.42 -2.58
N ALA A 583 16.75 -35.88 -3.76
CA ALA A 583 16.98 -35.01 -4.90
C ALA A 583 15.67 -34.62 -5.58
N GLU A 584 15.70 -33.52 -6.33
CA GLU A 584 14.59 -33.06 -7.16
C GLU A 584 14.98 -33.15 -8.63
N ASN A 585 14.15 -33.80 -9.44
CA ASN A 585 14.36 -33.86 -10.88
C ASN A 585 13.82 -32.59 -11.54
N PHE A 586 14.71 -31.80 -12.15
CA PHE A 586 14.35 -30.58 -12.89
C PHE A 586 14.45 -30.76 -14.41
N GLY A 587 14.75 -31.98 -14.88
CA GLY A 587 15.00 -32.29 -16.27
C GLY A 587 16.40 -31.87 -16.75
N GLY A 588 16.67 -32.11 -18.03
CA GLY A 588 17.94 -31.79 -18.68
C GLY A 588 18.21 -30.29 -18.76
N LEU A 589 19.46 -29.89 -18.50
CA LEU A 589 19.98 -28.53 -18.71
C LEU A 589 20.35 -28.21 -20.16
N PHE A 590 20.11 -29.16 -21.08
CA PHE A 590 20.49 -29.11 -22.49
C PHE A 590 19.32 -28.83 -23.41
#